data_AF-A0AAP7N8U2-F1
#
_entry.id   AF-A0AAP7N8U2-F1
#
_cell.length_a   1.000
_cell.length_b   1.000
_cell.length_c   1.000
_cell.angle_alpha   90.00
_cell.angle_beta   90.00
_cell.angle_gamma   90.00
#
_symmetry.space_group_name_H-M   'P 1'
#
loop_
_entity.id
_entity.type
_entity.pdbx_description
1 polymer ?
#
loop_
_entity_poly.entity_id
_entity_poly.type
_entity_poly.pdbx_seq_one_letter_code
_entity_poly.pdbx_strand_id
1 'polypeptide(L)'
;MSKSNEVLDIFKQSVKGLCKINNISPQKPRFETVNNYVIISMKNHLKDGVDLDCFKILNLIYRIIGPSGIKFNQQLFLYPNSDRVDRVTVSFKKEDYDALNIKMKDGNINN
;
A
#
# COMPACT_ATOMS: atom_id res chain seq x y z
N MET A 1 -6.77 -2.97 -33.59
CA MET A 1 -5.88 -2.61 -32.46
C MET A 1 -6.57 -3.00 -31.16
N SER A 2 -6.05 -4.01 -30.47
CA SER A 2 -6.63 -4.55 -29.24
C SER A 2 -6.62 -3.50 -28.13
N LYS A 3 -7.78 -3.23 -27.53
CA LYS A 3 -7.87 -2.52 -26.26
C LYS A 3 -7.02 -3.29 -25.25
N SER A 4 -5.95 -2.68 -24.73
CA SER A 4 -5.28 -3.23 -23.57
C SER A 4 -6.32 -3.29 -22.44
N ASN A 5 -6.59 -4.51 -21.94
CA ASN A 5 -7.31 -4.71 -20.69
C ASN A 5 -6.41 -4.16 -19.56
N GLU A 6 -6.35 -2.85 -19.41
CA GLU A 6 -5.72 -2.24 -18.25
C GLU A 6 -6.64 -2.56 -17.07
N VAL A 7 -6.24 -3.54 -16.26
CA VAL A 7 -6.92 -3.82 -14.99
C VAL A 7 -6.81 -2.52 -14.19
N LEU A 8 -7.95 -1.86 -13.99
CA LEU A 8 -8.03 -0.66 -13.15
C LEU A 8 -7.37 -0.97 -11.81
N ASP A 9 -6.41 -0.13 -11.40
CA ASP A 9 -5.70 -0.29 -10.12
C ASP A 9 -6.59 0.17 -8.96
N ILE A 10 -7.64 -0.62 -8.72
CA ILE A 10 -8.70 -0.38 -7.73
C ILE A 10 -8.08 -0.24 -6.35
N PHE A 11 -7.13 -1.10 -5.99
CA PHE A 11 -6.50 -1.06 -4.68
C PHE A 11 -5.79 0.26 -4.43
N LYS A 12 -4.96 0.73 -5.38
CA LYS A 12 -4.30 2.04 -5.28
C LYS A 12 -5.30 3.19 -5.19
N GLN A 13 -6.38 3.13 -5.95
CA GLN A 13 -7.45 4.14 -5.90
C GLN A 13 -8.16 4.14 -4.54
N SER A 14 -8.48 2.97 -3.99
CA SER A 14 -9.09 2.83 -2.66
C SER A 14 -8.19 3.37 -1.57
N VAL A 15 -6.89 3.02 -1.56
CA VAL A 15 -5.93 3.56 -0.58
C VAL A 15 -5.84 5.08 -0.67
N LYS A 16 -5.69 5.63 -1.88
CA LYS A 16 -5.63 7.10 -2.07
C LYS A 16 -6.93 7.80 -1.70
N GLY A 17 -8.08 7.19 -2.00
CA GLY A 17 -9.39 7.69 -1.62
C GLY A 17 -9.57 7.74 -0.11
N LEU A 18 -9.23 6.65 0.59
CA LEU A 18 -9.28 6.57 2.04
C LEU A 18 -8.30 7.56 2.71
N CYS A 19 -7.14 7.82 2.11
CA CYS A 19 -6.25 8.89 2.58
C CYS A 19 -6.96 10.25 2.55
N LYS A 20 -7.63 10.61 1.45
CA LYS A 20 -8.41 11.87 1.34
C LYS A 20 -9.47 11.96 2.44
N ILE A 21 -10.25 10.89 2.63
CA ILE A 21 -11.32 10.84 3.63
C ILE A 21 -10.78 11.04 5.06
N ASN A 22 -9.55 10.58 5.33
CA ASN A 22 -8.91 10.71 6.64
C ASN A 22 -8.03 11.96 6.78
N ASN A 23 -8.15 12.94 5.88
CA ASN A 23 -7.32 14.16 5.85
C ASN A 23 -5.81 13.89 5.73
N ILE A 24 -5.43 12.80 5.06
CA ILE A 24 -4.03 12.44 4.76
C ILE A 24 -3.74 12.73 3.29
N SER A 25 -2.57 13.30 2.99
CA SER A 25 -2.15 13.54 1.61
C SER A 25 -2.17 12.24 0.79
N PRO A 26 -2.89 12.18 -0.35
CA PRO A 26 -2.92 10.98 -1.22
C PRO A 26 -1.60 10.68 -1.92
N GLN A 27 -0.62 11.59 -1.80
CA GLN A 27 0.73 11.41 -2.31
C GLN A 27 1.68 10.78 -1.28
N LYS A 28 1.22 10.65 -0.01
CA LYS A 28 2.00 10.06 1.07
C LYS A 28 2.29 8.57 0.84
N PRO A 29 1.32 7.71 0.48
CA PRO A 29 1.63 6.38 -0.02
C PRO A 29 2.10 6.47 -1.48
N ARG A 30 3.35 6.09 -1.73
CA ARG A 30 3.93 6.01 -3.07
C ARG A 30 3.91 4.58 -3.57
N PHE A 31 3.41 4.38 -4.78
CA PHE A 31 3.28 3.07 -5.41
C PHE A 31 4.30 2.97 -6.53
N GLU A 32 5.15 1.95 -6.48
CA GLU A 32 6.21 1.69 -7.45
C GLU A 32 6.19 0.21 -7.82
N THR A 33 6.53 -0.10 -9.08
CA THR A 33 6.67 -1.49 -9.53
C THR A 33 8.14 -1.74 -9.87
N VAL A 34 8.77 -2.68 -9.17
CA VAL A 34 10.20 -3.00 -9.33
C VAL A 34 10.37 -4.51 -9.27
N ASN A 35 11.10 -5.10 -10.24
CA ASN A 35 11.44 -6.54 -10.26
C ASN A 35 10.26 -7.48 -10.00
N ASN A 36 9.10 -7.23 -10.63
CA ASN A 36 7.87 -8.01 -10.45
C ASN A 36 7.24 -7.93 -9.03
N TYR A 37 7.58 -6.89 -8.26
CA TYR A 37 6.93 -6.53 -7.02
C TYR A 37 6.24 -5.17 -7.16
N VAL A 38 5.07 -5.04 -6.54
CA VAL A 38 4.44 -3.74 -6.30
C VAL A 38 4.77 -3.33 -4.87
N ILE A 39 5.39 -2.18 -4.71
CA ILE A 39 5.87 -1.64 -3.44
C ILE A 39 5.08 -0.36 -3.15
N ILE A 40 4.50 -0.32 -1.96
CA ILE A 40 3.84 0.85 -1.38
C ILE A 40 4.75 1.37 -0.28
N SER A 41 5.28 2.58 -0.42
CA SER A 41 6.16 3.19 0.58
C SER A 41 5.49 4.40 1.23
N MET A 42 5.63 4.50 2.55
CA MET A 42 5.26 5.69 3.32
C MET A 42 6.50 6.20 4.05
N LYS A 43 6.95 7.39 3.67
CA LYS A 43 8.10 8.04 4.30
C LYS A 43 7.70 8.67 5.62
N ASN A 44 8.51 8.43 6.66
CA ASN A 44 8.43 9.12 7.93
C ASN A 44 9.08 10.50 7.78
N HIS A 45 8.32 11.57 8.04
CA HIS A 45 8.83 12.93 7.95
C HIS A 45 9.32 13.48 9.29
N LEU A 46 9.03 12.79 10.39
CA LEU A 46 9.48 13.21 11.72
C LEU A 46 10.96 12.90 11.93
N LYS A 47 11.65 13.81 12.63
CA LYS A 47 13.03 13.59 13.06
C LYS A 47 13.08 12.59 14.20
N ASP A 48 12.23 12.80 15.19
CA ASP A 48 12.12 12.00 16.40
C ASP A 48 10.70 11.40 16.45
N GLY A 49 10.63 10.07 16.63
CA GLY A 49 9.38 9.34 16.64
C GLY A 49 8.87 8.96 15.23
N VAL A 50 7.58 8.65 15.17
CA VAL A 50 6.94 8.07 13.97
C VAL A 50 5.72 8.86 13.56
N ASP A 51 5.67 9.19 12.28
CA ASP A 51 4.58 9.89 11.62
C ASP A 51 3.28 9.08 11.71
N LEU A 52 2.32 9.57 12.48
CA LEU A 52 1.05 8.91 12.75
C LEU A 52 0.27 8.56 11.47
N ASP A 53 0.40 9.36 10.42
CA ASP A 53 -0.28 9.06 9.16
C ASP A 53 0.28 7.80 8.50
N CYS A 54 1.57 7.47 8.70
CA CYS A 54 2.14 6.23 8.18
C CYS A 54 1.42 5.02 8.81
N PHE A 55 1.15 5.07 10.12
CA PHE A 55 0.37 4.02 10.80
C PHE A 55 -1.10 4.00 10.38
N LYS A 56 -1.72 5.17 10.20
CA LYS A 56 -3.10 5.23 9.67
C LYS A 56 -3.19 4.60 8.29
N ILE A 57 -2.24 4.89 7.40
CA ILE A 57 -2.16 4.28 6.07
C ILE A 57 -1.93 2.76 6.17
N LEU A 58 -1.00 2.29 7.01
CA LEU A 58 -0.79 0.86 7.25
C LEU A 58 -2.09 0.18 7.69
N ASN A 59 -2.79 0.77 8.65
CA ASN A 59 -4.05 0.24 9.14
C ASN A 59 -5.12 0.17 8.04
N LEU A 60 -5.22 1.20 7.17
CA LEU A 60 -6.12 1.17 6.02
C LEU A 60 -5.77 0.03 5.04
N ILE A 61 -4.48 -0.15 4.75
CA ILE A 61 -3.99 -1.24 3.90
C ILE A 61 -4.36 -2.60 4.52
N TYR A 62 -4.10 -2.79 5.81
CA TYR A 62 -4.40 -4.03 6.54
C TYR A 62 -5.88 -4.38 6.58
N ARG A 63 -6.75 -3.39 6.74
CA ARG A 63 -8.19 -3.60 6.68
C ARG A 63 -8.68 -4.06 5.31
N ILE A 64 -8.02 -3.64 4.22
CA ILE A 64 -8.36 -4.06 2.87
C ILE A 64 -7.81 -5.47 2.59
N ILE A 65 -6.54 -5.71 2.91
CA ILE A 65 -5.85 -6.95 2.52
C ILE A 65 -6.10 -8.10 3.49
N GLY A 66 -6.39 -7.82 4.77
CA GLY A 66 -6.61 -8.83 5.81
C GLY A 66 -7.66 -9.88 5.42
N PRO A 67 -8.88 -9.47 5.06
CA PRO A 67 -9.92 -10.39 4.61
C PRO A 67 -9.60 -11.13 3.30
N SER A 68 -8.72 -10.56 2.46
CA SER A 68 -8.45 -11.09 1.12
C SER A 68 -7.57 -12.35 1.11
N GLY A 69 -6.85 -12.64 2.20
CA GLY A 69 -5.87 -13.73 2.28
C GLY A 69 -4.68 -13.59 1.33
N ILE A 70 -4.49 -12.41 0.71
CA ILE A 70 -3.41 -12.13 -0.24
C ILE A 70 -2.08 -12.01 0.52
N LYS A 71 -1.03 -12.63 -0.03
CA LYS A 71 0.32 -12.57 0.56
C LYS A 71 0.92 -11.19 0.33
N PHE A 72 1.55 -10.66 1.37
CA PHE A 72 2.29 -9.41 1.34
C PHE A 72 3.45 -9.48 2.32
N ASN A 73 4.41 -8.57 2.16
CA ASN A 73 5.48 -8.36 3.12
C ASN A 73 5.48 -6.91 3.60
N GLN A 74 5.62 -6.69 4.90
CA GLN A 74 5.87 -5.38 5.49
C GLN A 74 7.32 -5.28 5.93
N GLN A 75 8.01 -4.20 5.56
CA GLN A 75 9.37 -3.93 6.00
C GLN A 75 9.51 -2.51 6.54
N LEU A 76 10.17 -2.38 7.69
CA LEU A 76 10.57 -1.11 8.29
C LEU A 76 12.01 -0.80 7.89
N PHE A 77 12.27 0.44 7.48
CA PHE A 77 13.60 0.94 7.16
C PHE A 77 13.99 2.04 8.15
N LEU A 78 15.17 1.89 8.72
CA LEU A 78 15.78 2.85 9.63
C LEU A 78 16.91 3.60 8.94
N TYR A 79 17.23 4.79 9.43
CA TYR A 79 18.47 5.46 9.04
C TYR A 79 19.69 4.66 9.55
N PRO A 80 20.81 4.64 8.81
CA PRO A 80 22.02 3.94 9.25
C PRO A 80 22.47 4.39 10.64
N ASN A 81 22.84 3.43 11.49
CA ASN A 81 23.35 3.66 12.85
C ASN A 81 22.40 4.47 13.76
N SER A 82 21.08 4.37 13.54
CA SER A 82 20.08 5.13 14.28
C SER A 82 18.76 4.36 14.40
N ASP A 83 18.02 4.60 15.49
CA ASP A 83 16.64 4.11 15.65
C ASP A 83 15.59 4.98 14.93
N ARG A 84 16.04 6.00 14.20
CA ARG A 84 15.15 6.88 13.43
C ARG A 84 14.56 6.11 12.25
N VAL A 85 13.23 6.11 12.17
CA VAL A 85 12.50 5.54 11.03
C VAL A 85 12.67 6.41 9.78
N ASP A 86 13.10 5.82 8.66
CA ASP A 86 13.05 6.45 7.33
C ASP A 86 11.69 6.23 6.67
N ARG A 87 11.29 4.97 6.54
CA ARG A 87 10.04 4.61 5.88
C ARG A 87 9.56 3.24 6.32
N VAL A 88 8.28 2.98 6.07
CA VAL A 88 7.72 1.64 6.05
C VAL A 88 7.27 1.33 4.65
N THR A 89 7.41 0.07 4.25
CA THR A 89 6.94 -0.42 2.95
C THR A 89 6.03 -1.62 3.13
N VAL A 90 4.97 -1.69 2.32
CA VAL A 90 4.18 -2.90 2.08
C VAL A 90 4.43 -3.32 0.65
N SER A 91 4.79 -4.58 0.44
CA SER A 91 5.12 -5.11 -0.88
C SER A 91 4.35 -6.37 -1.19
N PHE A 92 4.01 -6.53 -2.47
CA PHE A 92 3.30 -7.67 -3.02
C PHE A 92 4.09 -8.20 -4.21
N LYS A 93 4.11 -9.50 -4.43
CA LYS A 93 4.42 -9.99 -5.77
C LYS A 93 3.36 -9.45 -6.74
N LYS A 94 3.74 -9.20 -7.99
CA LYS A 94 2.82 -8.66 -8.98
C LYS A 94 1.57 -9.53 -9.17
N GLU A 95 1.74 -10.85 -9.18
CA GLU A 95 0.64 -11.82 -9.26
C GLU A 95 -0.36 -11.69 -8.09
N ASP A 96 0.14 -11.56 -6.86
CA ASP A 96 -0.66 -11.38 -5.65
C ASP A 96 -1.39 -10.02 -5.67
N TYR A 97 -0.72 -8.95 -6.14
CA TYR A 97 -1.31 -7.63 -6.30
C TYR A 97 -2.44 -7.59 -7.34
N ASP A 98 -2.26 -8.30 -8.45
CA ASP A 98 -3.27 -8.37 -9.51
C ASP A 98 -4.47 -9.19 -9.05
N ALA A 99 -4.24 -10.30 -8.33
CA ALA A 99 -5.30 -11.07 -7.70
C ALA A 99 -6.09 -10.24 -6.68
N LEU A 100 -5.43 -9.37 -5.90
CA LEU A 100 -6.11 -8.43 -5.01
C LEU A 100 -7.05 -7.51 -5.80
N ASN A 101 -6.56 -6.87 -6.86
CA ASN A 101 -7.38 -5.96 -7.67
C ASN A 101 -8.61 -6.66 -8.29
N ILE A 102 -8.45 -7.90 -8.74
CA ILE A 102 -9.57 -8.71 -9.26
C ILE A 102 -10.60 -8.97 -8.15
N LYS A 103 -10.16 -9.44 -6.97
CA LYS A 103 -11.06 -9.67 -5.83
C LYS A 103 -11.82 -8.39 -5.42
N MET A 104 -11.15 -7.24 -5.45
CA MET A 104 -11.78 -5.95 -5.15
C MET A 104 -12.80 -5.54 -6.20
N LYS A 105 -12.55 -5.81 -7.48
CA LYS A 105 -13.48 -5.54 -8.57
C LYS A 105 -14.77 -6.35 -8.44
N ASP A 106 -14.64 -7.62 -8.06
CA ASP A 106 -15.75 -8.56 -8.00
C ASP A 106 -16.55 -8.48 -6.69
N GLY A 107 -16.13 -7.64 -5.74
CA GLY A 107 -16.77 -7.49 -4.42
C GLY A 107 -16.45 -8.61 -3.43
N ASN A 108 -15.52 -9.51 -3.76
CA ASN A 108 -15.19 -10.72 -2.99
C ASN A 108 -14.15 -10.46 -1.88
N ILE A 109 -14.29 -9.35 -1.13
CA ILE A 109 -13.41 -9.02 0.01
C ILE A 109 -14.05 -9.42 1.36
N ASN A 110 -15.25 -10.00 1.36
CA ASN A 110 -15.92 -10.42 2.59
C ASN A 110 -15.89 -11.95 2.72
N ASN A 111 -15.02 -12.46 3.59
CA ASN A 111 -15.17 -13.77 4.23
C ASN A 111 -15.23 -13.56 5.73
#